data_AF-A0A2S8D325-F1
#
_entry.id   AF-A0A2S8D325-F1
#
_cell.length_a   1.000
_cell.length_b   1.000
_cell.length_c   1.000
_cell.angle_alpha   90.00
_cell.angle_beta   90.00
_cell.angle_gamma   90.00
#
_symmetry.space_group_name_H-M   'P 1'
#
loop_
_entity.id
_entity.type
_entity.pdbx_description
1 polymer ?
#
loop_
_entity_poly.entity_id
_entity_poly.type
_entity_poly.pdbx_seq_one_letter_code
_entity_poly.pdbx_strand_id
1 'polypeptide(L)'
;FAEQTLPPGERERVMESFEWVLMPGLEKNQYSILWVEHQDKGRLELNFVIPNMELASGNRLQPYYDRADRPRINAWQTLVNHHYGLHDPNAPENRRTLVTPNNLPKAKQEAAEAIRRG
;
A
#
# COMPACT_ATOMS: atom_id res chain seq x y z
N PHE A 1 -0.08 -10.03 12.05
CA PHE A 1 0.18 -11.27 11.29
C PHE A 1 -0.05 -10.90 9.83
N ALA A 2 0.79 -11.27 8.88
CA ALA A 2 0.59 -10.88 7.47
C ALA A 2 0.89 -12.09 6.57
N GLU A 3 0.32 -12.09 5.38
CA GLU A 3 0.41 -13.19 4.42
C GLU A 3 1.87 -13.38 3.99
N GLN A 4 2.35 -14.63 4.00
CA GLN A 4 3.69 -14.96 3.49
C GLN A 4 3.70 -15.12 1.98
N THR A 5 2.57 -15.53 1.39
CA THR A 5 2.37 -15.70 -0.05
C THR A 5 0.90 -15.50 -0.38
N LEU A 6 0.61 -15.22 -1.64
CA LEU A 6 -0.72 -15.36 -2.22
C LEU A 6 -0.79 -16.67 -3.02
N PRO A 7 -1.98 -17.28 -3.16
CA PRO A 7 -2.20 -18.36 -4.11
C PRO A 7 -1.81 -17.98 -5.54
N PRO A 8 -1.37 -18.94 -6.38
CA PRO A 8 -1.04 -18.68 -7.77
C PRO A 8 -2.20 -18.04 -8.53
N GLY A 9 -1.95 -16.97 -9.29
CA GLY A 9 -2.97 -16.25 -10.05
C GLY A 9 -3.72 -15.17 -9.25
N GLU A 10 -3.76 -15.25 -7.92
CA GLU A 10 -4.37 -14.19 -7.10
C GLU A 10 -3.47 -12.97 -7.02
N ARG A 11 -2.15 -13.19 -6.93
CA ARG A 11 -1.14 -12.13 -6.97
C ARG A 11 -1.30 -11.26 -8.22
N GLU A 12 -1.37 -11.89 -9.39
CA GLU A 12 -1.51 -11.20 -10.68
C GLU A 12 -2.82 -10.41 -10.76
N ARG A 13 -3.93 -10.97 -10.24
CA ARG A 13 -5.23 -10.27 -10.19
C ARG A 13 -5.21 -9.07 -9.25
N VAL A 14 -4.54 -9.18 -8.10
CA VAL A 14 -4.37 -8.04 -7.18
C VAL A 14 -3.56 -6.94 -7.88
N MET A 15 -2.42 -7.27 -8.50
CA MET A 15 -1.59 -6.32 -9.25
C MET A 15 -2.38 -5.65 -10.38
N GLU A 16 -3.10 -6.44 -11.20
CA GLU A 16 -3.90 -5.92 -12.30
C GLU A 16 -5.03 -5.00 -11.84
N SER A 17 -5.76 -5.39 -10.79
CA SER A 17 -6.83 -4.57 -10.21
C SER A 17 -6.30 -3.28 -9.60
N PHE A 18 -5.11 -3.32 -8.99
CA PHE A 18 -4.44 -2.15 -8.46
C PHE A 18 -4.05 -1.18 -9.57
N GLU A 19 -3.45 -1.68 -10.66
CA GLU A 19 -3.11 -0.86 -11.82
C GLU A 19 -4.35 -0.17 -12.41
N TRP A 20 -5.46 -0.90 -12.52
CA TRP A 20 -6.72 -0.35 -13.04
C TRP A 20 -7.27 0.79 -12.16
N VAL A 21 -7.21 0.63 -10.84
CA VAL A 21 -7.71 1.67 -9.93
C VAL A 21 -6.76 2.85 -9.79
N LEU A 22 -5.45 2.62 -9.94
CA LEU A 22 -4.42 3.64 -9.86
C LEU A 22 -4.41 4.53 -11.12
N MET A 23 -4.61 3.93 -12.29
CA MET A 23 -4.50 4.58 -13.59
C MET A 23 -5.84 4.66 -14.34
N PRO A 24 -6.88 5.32 -13.78
CA PRO A 24 -8.19 5.36 -14.41
C PRO A 24 -8.11 6.07 -15.76
N GLY A 25 -8.59 5.40 -16.81
CA GLY A 25 -8.65 5.95 -18.17
C GLY A 25 -7.36 5.84 -18.98
N LEU A 26 -6.32 5.17 -18.46
CA LEU A 26 -5.14 4.81 -19.25
C LEU A 26 -5.19 3.35 -19.71
N GLU A 27 -4.86 3.14 -20.97
CA GLU A 27 -4.67 1.80 -21.54
C GLU A 27 -3.28 1.23 -21.21
N LYS A 28 -3.11 -0.09 -21.29
CA LYS A 28 -1.85 -0.78 -20.92
C LYS A 28 -0.63 -0.36 -21.76
N ASN A 29 -0.82 0.19 -22.94
CA ASN A 29 0.24 0.73 -23.80
C ASN A 29 0.64 2.17 -23.42
N GLN A 30 -0.09 2.83 -22.51
CA GLN A 30 0.12 4.23 -22.11
C GLN A 30 0.99 4.38 -20.86
N TYR A 31 1.25 3.29 -20.14
CA TYR A 31 2.11 3.30 -18.96
C TYR A 31 2.92 2.01 -18.86
N SER A 32 3.96 2.06 -18.04
CA SER A 32 4.72 0.87 -17.64
C SER A 32 4.77 0.83 -16.11
N ILE A 33 4.76 -0.37 -15.56
CA ILE A 33 4.88 -0.59 -14.11
C ILE A 33 5.75 -1.82 -13.90
N LEU A 34 6.79 -1.64 -13.10
CA LEU A 34 7.65 -2.72 -12.65
C LEU A 34 7.24 -3.11 -11.24
N TRP A 35 6.85 -4.36 -11.05
CA TRP A 35 6.56 -4.92 -9.74
C TRP A 35 7.78 -5.64 -9.17
N VAL A 36 8.02 -5.46 -7.87
CA VAL A 36 9.10 -6.08 -7.12
C VAL A 36 8.51 -6.76 -5.89
N GLU A 37 8.67 -8.07 -5.84
CA GLU A 37 8.23 -8.88 -4.70
C GLU A 37 9.34 -8.98 -3.66
N HIS A 38 9.00 -8.68 -2.41
CA HIS A 38 9.89 -8.79 -1.25
C HIS A 38 9.28 -9.79 -0.26
N GLN A 39 10.12 -10.71 0.23
CA GLN A 39 9.75 -11.71 1.26
C GLN A 39 10.72 -11.71 2.45
N ASP A 40 11.70 -10.81 2.47
CA ASP A 40 12.77 -10.75 3.47
C ASP A 40 12.29 -10.45 4.89
N LYS A 41 11.06 -9.95 5.05
CA LYS A 41 10.49 -9.51 6.33
C LYS A 41 9.42 -10.45 6.90
N GLY A 42 9.37 -11.69 6.42
CA GLY A 42 8.38 -12.68 6.87
C GLY A 42 6.93 -12.34 6.50
N ARG A 43 6.74 -11.45 5.53
CA ARG A 43 5.46 -11.10 4.90
C ARG A 43 5.70 -10.77 3.43
N LEU A 44 4.70 -10.98 2.59
CA LEU A 44 4.69 -10.59 1.20
C LEU A 44 4.53 -9.07 1.09
N GLU A 45 5.50 -8.40 0.46
CA GLU A 45 5.38 -7.00 0.03
C GLU A 45 5.49 -6.94 -1.50
N LEU A 46 4.49 -6.39 -2.16
CA LEU A 46 4.51 -6.09 -3.59
C LEU A 46 4.74 -4.60 -3.79
N ASN A 47 5.99 -4.23 -4.02
CA ASN A 47 6.37 -2.86 -4.35
C ASN A 47 6.27 -2.64 -5.86
N PHE A 48 6.15 -1.39 -6.29
CA PHE A 48 6.12 -1.06 -7.71
C PHE A 48 6.84 0.24 -8.02
N VAL A 49 7.29 0.38 -9.27
CA VAL A 49 7.90 1.59 -9.82
C VAL A 49 7.20 1.93 -11.12
N ILE A 50 6.81 3.20 -11.26
CA ILE A 50 6.14 3.75 -12.45
C ILE A 50 6.94 4.97 -12.92
N PRO A 51 7.30 5.07 -14.20
CA PRO A 51 7.94 6.27 -14.73
C PRO A 51 6.95 7.44 -14.73
N ASN A 52 7.43 8.66 -14.49
CA ASN A 52 6.62 9.88 -14.50
C ASN A 52 6.30 10.38 -15.93
N MET A 53 6.07 9.47 -16.87
CA MET A 53 5.82 9.74 -18.28
C MET A 53 4.72 8.81 -18.81
N GLU A 54 3.73 9.39 -19.47
CA GLU A 54 2.75 8.64 -20.23
C GLU A 54 3.37 8.28 -21.59
N LEU A 55 3.34 6.99 -21.94
CA LEU A 55 4.18 6.43 -23.00
C LEU A 55 3.72 6.81 -24.40
N ALA A 56 2.41 7.03 -24.63
CA ALA A 56 1.91 7.34 -25.97
C ALA A 56 2.16 8.80 -26.37
N SER A 57 2.01 9.73 -25.44
CA SER A 57 2.16 11.18 -25.67
C SER A 57 3.51 11.75 -25.24
N GLY A 58 4.27 11.03 -24.40
CA GLY A 58 5.52 11.51 -23.81
C GLY A 58 5.33 12.59 -22.75
N ASN A 59 4.09 12.93 -22.39
CA ASN A 59 3.80 13.94 -21.39
C ASN A 59 4.06 13.43 -19.98
N ARG A 60 4.21 14.37 -19.03
CA ARG A 60 4.37 14.04 -17.62
C ARG A 60 3.13 13.32 -17.09
N LEU A 61 3.33 12.11 -16.57
CA LEU A 61 2.33 11.36 -15.82
C LEU A 61 2.55 11.56 -14.32
N GLN A 62 1.48 11.85 -13.58
CA GLN A 62 1.46 11.78 -12.13
C GLN A 62 0.59 10.58 -11.72
N PRO A 63 1.19 9.40 -11.45
CA PRO A 63 0.45 8.18 -11.12
C PRO A 63 -0.46 8.29 -9.90
N TYR A 64 -0.09 9.16 -8.95
CA TYR A 64 -0.78 9.28 -7.68
C TYR A 64 -0.77 10.73 -7.18
N TYR A 65 -1.95 11.22 -6.83
CA TYR A 65 -2.18 12.48 -6.15
C TYR A 65 -3.11 12.25 -4.95
N ASP A 66 -2.53 12.25 -3.74
CA ASP A 66 -3.16 11.83 -2.49
C ASP A 66 -4.58 12.35 -2.29
N ARG A 67 -4.81 13.65 -2.50
CA ARG A 67 -6.12 14.27 -2.28
C ARG A 67 -7.23 13.67 -3.14
N ALA A 68 -6.92 13.29 -4.38
CA ALA A 68 -7.90 12.72 -5.30
C ALA A 68 -7.96 11.19 -5.21
N ASP A 69 -6.81 10.54 -4.97
CA ASP A 69 -6.67 9.10 -5.14
C ASP A 69 -6.81 8.32 -3.84
N ARG A 70 -6.44 8.90 -2.69
CA ARG A 70 -6.52 8.21 -1.38
C ARG A 70 -7.90 7.60 -1.11
N PRO A 71 -9.04 8.28 -1.30
CA PRO A 71 -10.35 7.67 -1.03
C PRO A 71 -10.61 6.44 -1.90
N ARG A 72 -10.22 6.50 -3.18
CA ARG A 72 -10.42 5.42 -4.15
C ARG A 72 -9.51 4.23 -3.87
N ILE A 73 -8.24 4.48 -3.58
CA ILE A 73 -7.26 3.45 -3.22
C ILE A 73 -7.64 2.77 -1.91
N ASN A 74 -8.09 3.53 -0.91
CA ASN A 74 -8.55 2.95 0.35
C ASN A 74 -9.79 2.05 0.15
N ALA A 75 -10.75 2.49 -0.68
CA ALA A 75 -11.92 1.67 -0.98
C ALA A 75 -11.55 0.38 -1.71
N TRP A 76 -10.63 0.45 -2.69
CA TRP A 76 -10.07 -0.72 -3.35
C TRP A 76 -9.40 -1.66 -2.36
N GLN A 77 -8.56 -1.14 -1.46
CA GLN A 77 -7.87 -1.95 -0.44
C GLN A 77 -8.86 -2.71 0.44
N THR A 78 -9.92 -2.04 0.93
CA THR A 78 -10.96 -2.70 1.74
C THR A 78 -11.64 -3.84 0.97
N LEU A 79 -11.98 -3.61 -0.31
CA LEU A 79 -12.64 -4.61 -1.14
C LEU A 79 -11.73 -5.81 -1.44
N VAL A 80 -10.47 -5.56 -1.79
CA VAL A 80 -9.48 -6.60 -2.09
C VAL A 80 -9.17 -7.42 -0.84
N ASN A 81 -8.94 -6.76 0.29
CA ASN A 81 -8.69 -7.45 1.56
C ASN A 81 -9.87 -8.36 1.93
N HIS A 82 -11.11 -7.87 1.81
CA HIS A 82 -12.29 -8.68 2.05
C HIS A 82 -12.41 -9.85 1.06
N HIS A 83 -12.19 -9.62 -0.24
CA HIS A 83 -12.36 -10.63 -1.28
C HIS A 83 -11.35 -11.79 -1.14
N TYR A 84 -10.10 -11.48 -0.83
CA TYR A 84 -9.02 -12.47 -0.71
C TYR A 84 -8.74 -12.90 0.74
N GLY A 85 -9.51 -12.40 1.71
CA GLY A 85 -9.31 -12.69 3.13
C GLY A 85 -7.96 -12.20 3.68
N LEU A 86 -7.43 -11.11 3.13
CA LEU A 86 -6.14 -10.54 3.53
C LEU A 86 -6.27 -9.77 4.84
N HIS A 87 -5.17 -9.73 5.59
CA HIS A 87 -5.05 -9.00 6.83
C HIS A 87 -5.28 -7.50 6.61
N ASP A 88 -6.31 -6.94 7.25
CA ASP A 88 -6.56 -5.50 7.22
C ASP A 88 -5.64 -4.78 8.22
N PRO A 89 -4.66 -3.98 7.77
CA PRO A 89 -3.77 -3.24 8.67
C PRO A 89 -4.51 -2.20 9.53
N ASN A 90 -5.72 -1.80 9.13
CA ASN A 90 -6.55 -0.83 9.86
C ASN A 90 -7.56 -1.48 10.82
N ALA A 91 -7.59 -2.81 10.90
CA ALA A 91 -8.48 -3.52 11.80
C ALA A 91 -8.29 -3.07 13.26
N PRO A 92 -9.36 -3.01 14.08
CA PRO A 92 -9.28 -2.54 15.47
C PRO A 92 -8.18 -3.22 16.30
N GLU A 93 -7.99 -4.52 16.08
CA GLU A 93 -6.96 -5.36 16.72
C GLU A 93 -5.52 -4.96 16.37
N ASN A 94 -5.32 -4.28 15.23
CA ASN A 94 -4.02 -3.78 14.79
C ASN A 94 -3.77 -2.32 15.20
N ARG A 95 -4.78 -1.65 15.74
CA ARG A 95 -4.68 -0.25 16.16
C ARG A 95 -3.70 -0.16 17.34
N ARG A 96 -2.56 0.48 17.11
CA ARG A 96 -1.61 0.81 18.18
C ARG A 96 -2.32 1.65 19.24
N THR A 97 -2.32 1.17 20.49
CA THR A 97 -2.83 1.89 21.67
C THR A 97 -2.04 3.17 21.96
N LEU A 98 -0.79 3.24 21.50
CA LEU A 98 0.07 4.42 21.60
C LEU A 98 0.57 4.80 20.20
N VAL A 99 0.10 5.95 19.69
CA VAL A 99 0.75 6.67 18.60
C VAL A 99 1.73 7.63 19.25
N THR A 100 3.03 7.37 19.13
CA THR A 100 4.08 8.31 19.53
C THR A 100 4.33 9.27 18.36
N PRO A 101 3.87 10.53 18.41
CA PRO A 101 4.24 11.52 17.40
C PRO A 101 5.77 11.65 17.32
N ASN A 102 6.32 11.63 16.11
CA ASN A 102 7.77 11.76 15.87
C ASN A 102 8.37 13.08 16.40
N ASN A 103 7.54 14.06 16.77
CA ASN A 103 7.95 15.36 17.32
C ASN A 103 7.69 15.51 18.83
N LEU A 104 7.55 14.41 19.58
CA LEU A 104 7.41 14.51 21.04
C LEU A 104 8.70 15.04 21.68
N PRO A 105 8.64 15.98 22.65
CA PRO A 105 9.78 16.30 23.50
C PRO A 105 10.32 15.03 24.16
N LYS A 106 11.65 14.91 24.33
CA LYS A 106 12.32 13.69 24.85
C LYS A 106 11.65 13.09 26.08
N ALA A 107 11.25 13.92 27.05
CA ALA A 107 10.56 13.48 28.26
C ALA A 107 9.25 12.69 28.00
N LYS A 108 8.49 13.06 26.95
CA LYS A 108 7.28 12.33 26.57
C LYS A 108 7.57 11.09 25.72
N GLN A 109 8.69 11.07 25.00
CA GLN A 109 9.16 9.87 24.30
C GLN A 109 9.58 8.80 25.31
N GLU A 110 10.37 9.19 26.33
CA GLU A 110 10.82 8.31 27.41
C GLU A 110 9.65 7.74 28.22
N ALA A 111 8.64 8.55 28.51
CA ALA A 111 7.41 8.09 29.17
C ALA A 111 6.63 7.07 28.31
N ALA A 112 6.50 7.33 27.00
CA ALA A 112 5.84 6.39 26.09
C ALA A 112 6.62 5.08 25.90
N GLU A 113 7.95 5.13 25.91
CA GLU A 113 8.81 3.95 25.88
C GLU A 113 8.75 3.13 27.17
N ALA A 114 8.68 3.78 28.33
CA ALA A 114 8.53 3.12 29.62
C ALA A 114 7.21 2.34 29.71
N ILE A 115 6.11 2.94 29.22
CA ILE A 115 4.79 2.28 29.16
C ILE A 115 4.81 1.08 28.19
N ARG A 116 5.63 1.10 27.14
CA ARG A 116 5.75 0.00 26.17
C ARG A 116 6.62 -1.17 26.68
N ARG A 117 7.46 -0.95 27.68
CA ARG A 117 8.39 -1.96 28.25
C ARG A 117 7.84 -2.69 29.49
N GLY A 118 6.76 -2.20 30.09
CA GLY A 118 6.01 -2.89 31.16
C GLY A 118 4.88 -3.73 30.59
#